data_AF-A0A0F4QE68-F1
#
_entry.id   AF-A0A0F4QE68-F1
#
_cell.length_a   1.000
_cell.length_b   1.000
_cell.length_c   1.000
_cell.angle_alpha   90.00
_cell.angle_beta   90.00
_cell.angle_gamma   90.00
#
_symmetry.space_group_name_H-M   'P 1'
#
loop_
_entity.id
_entity.type
_entity.pdbx_description
1 polymer ?
#
loop_
_entity_poly.entity_id
_entity_poly.type
_entity_poly.pdbx_seq_one_letter_code
_entity_poly.pdbx_strand_id
1 'polypeptide(L)'
;MSTNTLIVPDGYRKDAKGHLVPEANITEQDLLRDQLVADLTKSAEALHKALADFKAVALRDIDDLVSIVGERYNVKLGGTKGNVSLTSFDGKYKVQRQFREVVAFTE
;
A
#
# COMPACT_ATOMS: atom_id res chain seq x y z
N MET A 1 -4.94 24.32 -14.52
CA MET A 1 -4.63 24.31 -13.07
C MET A 1 -3.14 24.58 -12.93
N SER A 2 -2.77 25.82 -12.61
CA SER A 2 -1.38 26.27 -12.60
C SER A 2 -0.66 25.79 -11.34
N THR A 3 0.33 24.90 -11.47
CA THR A 3 1.22 24.50 -10.37
C THR A 3 2.28 25.59 -10.18
N ASN A 4 2.03 26.52 -9.26
CA ASN A 4 3.02 27.49 -8.81
C ASN A 4 4.04 26.77 -7.93
N THR A 5 5.11 26.24 -8.53
CA THR A 5 6.25 25.65 -7.84
C THR A 5 6.96 26.75 -7.07
N LEU A 6 6.68 26.85 -5.77
CA LEU A 6 7.40 27.74 -4.85
C LEU A 6 8.85 27.25 -4.78
N ILE A 7 9.74 27.96 -5.47
CA ILE A 7 11.18 27.70 -5.46
C ILE A 7 11.67 28.08 -4.06
N VAL A 8 12.08 27.09 -3.27
CA VAL A 8 12.69 27.31 -1.96
C VAL A 8 14.13 27.77 -2.21
N PRO A 9 14.53 28.98 -1.80
CA PRO A 9 15.91 29.44 -1.94
C PRO A 9 16.88 28.61 -1.10
N ASP A 10 18.12 28.47 -1.55
CA ASP A 10 19.16 27.74 -0.82
C ASP A 10 19.32 28.32 0.60
N GLY A 11 19.37 27.43 1.60
CA GLY A 11 19.46 27.80 3.02
C GLY A 11 18.13 28.14 3.69
N TYR A 12 16.99 27.91 3.03
CA TYR A 12 15.65 28.02 3.61
C TYR A 12 14.92 26.67 3.57
N ARG A 13 14.05 26.42 4.54
CA ARG A 13 13.07 25.32 4.55
C ARG A 13 11.65 25.86 4.67
N LYS A 14 10.69 25.13 4.10
CA LYS A 14 9.28 25.47 4.20
C LYS A 14 8.66 24.84 5.45
N ASP A 15 8.03 25.64 6.31
CA ASP A 15 7.30 25.15 7.47
C ASP A 15 5.92 24.58 7.09
N ALA A 16 5.22 23.97 8.05
CA ALA A 16 3.88 23.42 7.85
C ALA A 16 2.80 24.46 7.48
N LYS A 17 3.03 25.75 7.80
CA LYS A 17 2.14 26.87 7.44
C LYS A 17 2.47 27.43 6.06
N GLY A 18 3.56 26.97 5.46
CA GLY A 18 4.04 27.36 4.15
C GLY A 18 4.99 28.55 4.11
N HIS A 19 5.48 29.02 5.27
CA HIS A 19 6.51 30.05 5.36
C HIS A 19 7.91 29.49 5.09
N LEU A 20 8.79 30.33 4.55
CA LEU A 20 10.20 30.01 4.39
C LEU A 20 10.98 30.43 5.64
N VAL A 21 11.60 29.46 6.30
CA VAL A 21 12.40 29.64 7.51
C VAL A 21 13.87 29.41 7.15
N PRO A 22 14.79 30.35 7.46
CA PRO A 22 16.22 30.10 7.28
C PRO A 22 16.65 28.86 8.08
N GLU A 23 17.44 27.96 7.49
CA GLU A 23 17.91 26.75 8.17
C GLU A 23 18.72 27.06 9.43
N ALA A 24 19.44 28.20 9.44
CA ALA A 24 20.16 28.69 10.62
C ALA A 24 19.27 28.98 11.84
N ASN A 25 17.97 29.21 11.62
CA ASN A 25 17.00 29.47 12.69
C ASN A 25 16.28 28.20 13.16
N ILE A 26 16.54 27.05 12.53
CA ILE A 26 15.94 25.77 12.91
C ILE A 26 16.86 25.08 13.90
N THR A 27 16.30 24.55 14.98
CA THR A 27 17.10 23.84 15.99
C THR A 27 17.65 22.54 15.38
N GLU A 28 18.85 22.12 15.80
CA GLU A 28 19.45 20.85 15.37
C GLU A 28 18.54 19.66 15.71
N GLN A 29 17.87 19.72 16.86
CA GLN A 29 16.89 18.70 17.28
C GLN A 29 15.71 18.59 16.31
N ASP A 30 15.17 19.72 15.83
CA ASP A 30 14.07 19.71 14.86
C ASP A 30 14.52 19.18 13.50
N LEU A 31 15.73 19.51 13.05
CA LEU A 31 16.31 18.99 11.80
C LEU A 31 16.52 17.47 11.86
N LEU A 32 17.04 16.95 12.98
CA LEU A 32 17.22 15.52 13.19
C LEU A 32 15.88 14.77 13.21
N ARG A 33 14.85 15.35 13.85
CA ARG A 33 13.50 14.78 13.85
C ARG A 33 12.91 14.76 12.45
N ASP A 34 13.02 15.87 11.72
CA ASP A 34 12.52 15.99 10.35
C ASP A 34 13.15 14.94 9.44
N GLN A 35 14.48 14.79 9.50
CA GLN A 35 15.21 13.78 8.73
C GLN A 35 14.75 12.36 9.06
N LEU A 36 14.65 12.02 10.35
CA LEU A 36 14.18 10.70 10.78
C LEU A 36 12.76 10.41 10.26
N VAL A 37 11.85 11.37 10.38
CA VAL A 37 10.46 11.22 9.91
C VAL A 37 10.42 11.06 8.39
N ALA A 38 11.23 11.83 7.65
CA ALA A 38 11.32 11.73 6.19
C ALA A 38 11.82 10.34 5.75
N ASP A 39 12.86 9.83 6.40
CA ASP A 39 13.45 8.52 6.07
C ASP A 39 12.49 7.35 6.37
N LEU A 40 11.81 7.41 7.52
CA LEU A 40 10.79 6.42 7.87
C LEU A 40 9.59 6.48 6.92
N THR A 41 9.13 7.68 6.56
CA THR A 41 8.02 7.86 5.61
C THR A 41 8.37 7.26 4.26
N LYS A 42 9.56 7.56 3.73
CA LYS A 42 10.03 7.00 2.45
C LYS A 42 10.08 5.48 2.47
N SER A 43 10.53 4.89 3.58
CA SER A 43 10.57 3.44 3.76
C SER A 43 9.15 2.84 3.83
N ALA A 44 8.23 3.52 4.53
CA ALA A 44 6.84 3.12 4.64
C ALA A 44 6.11 3.16 3.28
N GLU A 45 6.35 4.20 2.46
CA GLU A 45 5.80 4.32 1.11
C GLU A 45 6.27 3.18 0.21
N ALA A 46 7.56 2.82 0.27
CA ALA A 46 8.10 1.70 -0.49
C ALA A 46 7.46 0.36 -0.08
N LEU A 47 7.30 0.11 1.23
CA LEU A 47 6.63 -1.09 1.74
C LEU A 47 5.15 -1.11 1.35
N HIS A 48 4.46 0.02 1.44
CA HIS A 48 3.07 0.14 1.02
C HIS A 48 2.91 -0.24 -0.46
N LYS A 49 3.77 0.30 -1.32
CA LYS A 49 3.78 -0.03 -2.75
C LYS A 49 4.05 -1.52 -2.96
N ALA A 50 5.06 -2.09 -2.31
CA ALA A 50 5.39 -3.51 -2.44
C ALA A 50 4.21 -4.41 -2.02
N LEU A 51 3.53 -4.09 -0.92
CA LEU A 51 2.35 -4.82 -0.45
C LEU A 51 1.16 -4.68 -1.41
N ALA A 52 0.93 -3.48 -1.95
CA ALA A 52 -0.13 -3.23 -2.91
C ALA A 52 0.09 -4.01 -4.22
N ASP A 53 1.31 -3.97 -4.74
CA ASP A 53 1.71 -4.68 -5.96
C ASP A 53 1.60 -6.20 -5.76
N PHE A 54 2.12 -6.73 -4.63
CA PHE A 54 1.97 -8.13 -4.26
C PHE A 54 0.50 -8.56 -4.17
N LYS A 55 -0.35 -7.76 -3.51
CA LYS A 55 -1.78 -8.06 -3.37
C LYS A 55 -2.46 -8.15 -4.73
N ALA A 56 -2.16 -7.23 -5.65
CA ALA A 56 -2.74 -7.22 -6.98
C ALA A 56 -2.35 -8.47 -7.79
N VAL A 57 -1.08 -8.87 -7.74
CA VAL A 57 -0.58 -10.09 -8.38
C VAL A 57 -1.24 -11.32 -7.76
N ALA A 58 -1.22 -11.45 -6.43
CA ALA A 58 -1.79 -12.61 -5.74
C ALA A 58 -3.29 -12.81 -6.04
N LEU A 59 -4.08 -11.72 -6.10
CA LEU A 59 -5.50 -11.83 -6.43
C LEU A 59 -5.72 -12.30 -7.87
N ARG A 60 -4.94 -11.78 -8.82
CA ARG A 60 -4.99 -12.20 -10.23
C ARG A 60 -4.62 -13.67 -10.40
N ASP A 61 -3.51 -14.09 -9.80
CA ASP A 61 -3.04 -15.47 -9.91
C ASP A 61 -4.04 -16.46 -9.30
N ILE A 62 -4.72 -16.08 -8.21
CA ILE A 62 -5.80 -16.87 -7.62
C ILE A 62 -7.00 -16.97 -8.58
N ASP A 63 -7.41 -15.87 -9.21
CA ASP A 63 -8.51 -15.89 -10.20
C ASP A 63 -8.16 -16.75 -11.42
N ASP A 64 -6.96 -16.62 -11.96
CA ASP A 64 -6.46 -17.41 -13.09
C ASP A 64 -6.45 -18.91 -12.74
N LEU A 65 -5.97 -19.27 -11.54
CA LEU A 65 -6.00 -20.66 -11.06
C LEU A 65 -7.44 -21.21 -11.00
N VAL A 66 -8.36 -20.44 -10.43
CA VAL A 66 -9.77 -20.84 -10.30
C VAL A 66 -10.41 -21.06 -11.68
N SER A 67 -10.13 -20.16 -12.63
CA SER A 67 -10.61 -20.28 -14.02
C SER A 67 -10.03 -21.53 -14.70
N ILE A 68 -8.71 -21.74 -14.65
CA ILE A 68 -8.05 -22.87 -15.30
C ILE A 68 -8.56 -24.20 -14.75
N VAL A 69 -8.69 -24.32 -13.43
CA VAL A 69 -9.18 -25.57 -12.81
C VAL A 69 -10.67 -25.78 -13.11
N GLY A 70 -11.46 -24.70 -13.08
CA GLY A 70 -12.87 -24.73 -13.45
C GLY A 70 -13.08 -25.23 -14.87
N GLU A 71 -12.31 -24.73 -15.83
CA GLU A 71 -12.41 -25.12 -17.24
C GLU A 71 -11.92 -26.54 -17.51
N ARG A 72 -10.76 -26.93 -16.97
CA ARG A 72 -10.13 -28.22 -17.31
C ARG A 72 -10.74 -29.41 -16.61
N TYR A 73 -11.18 -29.25 -15.36
CA TYR A 73 -11.61 -30.35 -14.53
C TYR A 73 -13.10 -30.29 -14.18
N ASN A 74 -13.81 -29.25 -14.63
CA ASN A 74 -15.21 -28.99 -14.28
C ASN A 74 -15.45 -28.98 -12.75
N VAL A 75 -14.41 -28.60 -11.99
CA VAL A 75 -14.43 -28.51 -10.52
C VAL A 75 -14.65 -27.06 -10.12
N LYS A 76 -15.62 -26.80 -9.25
CA LYS A 76 -15.80 -25.47 -8.64
C LYS A 76 -14.73 -25.25 -7.57
N LEU A 77 -13.68 -24.52 -7.93
CA LEU A 77 -12.64 -24.13 -6.97
C LEU A 77 -13.02 -22.78 -6.33
N GLY A 78 -13.76 -22.83 -5.22
CA GLY A 78 -14.19 -21.63 -4.50
C GLY A 78 -15.54 -21.77 -3.83
N GLY A 79 -15.79 -20.88 -2.88
CA GLY A 79 -17.03 -20.81 -2.09
C GLY A 79 -17.86 -19.58 -2.42
N THR A 80 -18.84 -19.32 -1.55
CA THR A 80 -19.76 -18.19 -1.64
C THR A 80 -19.02 -16.87 -1.85
N LYS A 81 -19.46 -16.07 -2.84
CA LYS A 81 -18.98 -14.70 -3.11
C LYS A 81 -17.48 -14.59 -3.42
N GLY A 82 -16.89 -15.63 -4.01
CA GLY A 82 -15.49 -15.60 -4.46
C GLY A 82 -14.46 -15.90 -3.38
N ASN A 83 -14.89 -16.34 -2.18
CA ASN A 83 -13.98 -16.83 -1.15
C ASN A 83 -13.26 -18.10 -1.62
N VAL A 84 -11.96 -18.20 -1.42
CA VAL A 84 -11.15 -19.37 -1.84
C VAL A 84 -10.13 -19.70 -0.76
N SER A 85 -9.89 -20.99 -0.54
CA SER A 85 -8.83 -21.49 0.33
C SER A 85 -7.93 -22.43 -0.47
N LEU A 86 -6.66 -22.07 -0.59
CA LEU A 86 -5.64 -22.85 -1.29
C LEU A 86 -4.62 -23.35 -0.28
N THR A 87 -4.24 -24.62 -0.38
CA THR A 87 -3.19 -25.22 0.45
C THR A 87 -2.09 -25.72 -0.47
N SER A 88 -0.83 -25.55 -0.07
CA SER A 88 0.30 -26.13 -0.80
C SER A 88 0.20 -27.65 -0.84
N PHE A 89 0.78 -28.27 -1.87
CA PHE A 89 0.75 -29.73 -2.03
C PHE A 89 1.35 -30.47 -0.84
N ASP A 90 2.41 -29.91 -0.23
CA ASP A 90 3.04 -30.44 0.97
C ASP A 90 2.31 -30.10 2.28
N GLY A 91 1.19 -29.37 2.21
CA GLY A 91 0.33 -29.00 3.34
C GLY A 91 0.88 -27.91 4.26
N LYS A 92 2.10 -27.40 4.02
CA LYS A 92 2.77 -26.45 4.93
C LYS A 92 2.22 -25.03 4.88
N TYR A 93 1.70 -24.63 3.72
CA TYR A 93 1.26 -23.27 3.49
C TYR A 93 -0.20 -23.25 3.10
N LYS A 94 -0.89 -22.20 3.56
CA LYS A 94 -2.29 -21.96 3.24
C LYS A 94 -2.49 -20.49 2.92
N VAL A 95 -3.17 -20.22 1.81
CA VAL A 95 -3.60 -18.88 1.40
C VAL A 95 -5.11 -18.87 1.34
N GLN A 96 -5.74 -17.85 1.94
CA GLN A 96 -7.18 -17.68 1.92
C GLN A 96 -7.54 -16.30 1.38
N ARG A 97 -8.35 -16.28 0.31
CA ARG A 97 -8.99 -15.07 -0.17
C ARG A 97 -10.36 -14.95 0.48
N GLN A 98 -10.58 -13.84 1.17
CA GLN A 98 -11.85 -13.52 1.81
C GLN A 98 -12.42 -12.20 1.25
N PHE A 99 -13.62 -12.26 0.68
CA PHE A 99 -14.45 -11.12 0.35
C PHE A 99 -15.47 -10.91 1.47
N ARG A 100 -15.41 -9.73 2.09
CA ARG A 100 -16.40 -9.27 3.06
C ARG A 100 -17.28 -8.22 2.41
N GLU A 101 -18.59 -8.38 2.49
CA GLU A 101 -19.51 -7.28 2.22
C GLU A 101 -19.47 -6.29 3.37
N VAL A 102 -19.11 -5.05 3.07
CA VAL A 102 -19.26 -3.95 4.00
C VAL A 102 -20.62 -3.33 3.73
N VAL A 103 -21.61 -3.65 4.56
CA VAL A 103 -22.89 -2.93 4.58
C VAL A 103 -22.67 -1.69 5.43
N ALA A 104 -22.55 -0.53 4.80
CA ALA A 104 -22.55 0.74 5.50
C ALA A 104 -24.00 1.19 5.67
N PHE A 105 -24.45 1.31 6.92
CA PHE A 105 -25.71 1.98 7.25
C PHE A 105 -25.40 3.46 7.40
N THR A 106 -25.88 4.29 6.47
CA THR A 106 -25.93 5.75 6.65
C THR A 106 -27.24 6.08 7.36
N GLU A 107 -27.15 6.71 8.54
CA GLU A 107 -28.28 7.38 9.20
C GLU A 107 -28.54 8.75 8.56
#